data_AF-A0A519NKC6-F1
#
_entry.id   AF-A0A519NKC6-F1
#
_cell.length_a   1.000
_cell.length_b   1.000
_cell.length_c   1.000
_cell.angle_alpha   90.00
_cell.angle_beta   90.00
_cell.angle_gamma   90.00
#
_symmetry.space_group_name_H-M   'P 1'
#
loop_
_entity.id
_entity.type
_entity.pdbx_description
1 polymer ?
#
loop_
_entity_poly.entity_id
_entity_poly.type
_entity_poly.pdbx_seq_one_letter_code
_entity_poly.pdbx_strand_id
1 'polypeptide(L)'
;ACPPPPPPPDTPPPPKLQVREPMVSPVQPPPVTVNIEPTKKEDRQEYVGPPVIVPGPPPPPAPPAPPRPSVITNVDWARRPTADFPERAQSRGIEAGSATLVCTVAPNGAAQNCEVVSEDPAGAGFGQAALRGARQARFAPSTVDGVAQGGRARFTVRFRLQ
;
A
#
# COMPACT_ATOMS: atom_id res chain seq x y z
N ALA A 1 2.80 40.12 -61.43
CA ALA A 1 1.73 39.64 -60.55
C ALA A 1 2.30 38.49 -59.72
N CYS A 2 2.46 38.69 -58.41
CA CYS A 2 2.93 37.63 -57.51
C CYS A 2 1.73 36.78 -57.07
N PRO A 3 1.86 35.44 -57.02
CA PRO A 3 0.78 34.59 -56.50
C PRO A 3 0.59 34.85 -55.00
N PRO A 4 -0.65 34.78 -54.48
CA PRO A 4 -0.91 34.94 -53.06
C PRO A 4 -0.29 33.79 -52.25
N PRO A 5 0.12 34.05 -50.99
CA PRO A 5 0.69 33.03 -50.13
C PRO A 5 -0.36 31.95 -49.78
N PRO A 6 0.07 30.69 -49.54
CA PRO A 6 -0.83 29.61 -49.17
C PRO A 6 -1.48 29.86 -47.81
N PRO A 7 -2.71 29.34 -47.58
CA PRO A 7 -3.38 29.46 -46.29
C PRO A 7 -2.61 28.67 -45.19
N PRO A 8 -2.67 29.13 -43.93
CA PRO A 8 -2.01 28.43 -42.83
C PRO A 8 -2.68 27.05 -42.58
N PRO A 9 -1.92 26.05 -42.10
CA PRO A 9 -2.47 24.74 -41.80
C PRO A 9 -3.45 24.79 -40.62
N ASP A 10 -4.61 24.15 -40.82
CA ASP A 10 -5.62 23.93 -39.78
C ASP A 10 -5.05 22.94 -38.75
N THR A 11 -4.52 23.48 -37.66
CA THR A 11 -3.93 22.67 -36.59
C THR A 11 -5.01 22.42 -35.55
N PRO A 12 -5.40 21.16 -35.26
CA PRO A 12 -6.42 20.89 -34.26
C PRO A 12 -5.96 21.43 -32.90
N PRO A 13 -6.88 22.01 -32.10
CA PRO A 13 -6.52 22.56 -30.80
C PRO A 13 -5.95 21.46 -29.90
N PRO A 14 -4.96 21.78 -29.05
CA PRO A 14 -4.40 20.80 -28.13
C PRO A 14 -5.50 20.24 -27.22
N PRO A 15 -5.50 18.93 -26.92
CA PRO A 15 -6.48 18.33 -26.03
C PRO A 15 -6.38 19.01 -24.66
N LYS A 16 -7.46 19.68 -24.25
CA LYS A 16 -7.56 20.27 -22.92
C LYS A 16 -7.39 19.14 -21.90
N LEU A 17 -6.29 19.15 -21.14
CA LEU A 17 -6.17 18.36 -19.92
C LEU A 17 -7.31 18.81 -19.00
N GLN A 18 -8.40 18.03 -18.97
CA GLN A 18 -9.35 18.13 -17.87
C GLN A 18 -8.61 17.65 -16.64
N VAL A 19 -8.17 18.59 -15.81
CA VAL A 19 -7.75 18.28 -14.45
C VAL A 19 -8.95 17.58 -13.82
N ARG A 20 -8.83 16.28 -13.52
CA ARG A 20 -9.82 15.61 -12.68
C ARG A 20 -9.73 16.30 -11.33
N GLU A 21 -10.71 17.14 -11.06
CA GLU A 21 -10.92 17.70 -9.73
C GLU A 21 -10.94 16.51 -8.75
N PRO A 22 -10.20 16.58 -7.63
CA PRO A 22 -10.26 15.54 -6.62
C PRO A 22 -11.72 15.40 -6.20
N MET A 23 -12.29 14.20 -6.35
CA MET A 23 -13.63 13.93 -5.83
C MET A 23 -13.59 14.20 -4.34
N VAL A 24 -14.19 15.31 -3.93
CA VAL A 24 -14.45 15.60 -2.52
C VAL A 24 -15.39 14.48 -2.07
N SER A 25 -14.86 13.58 -1.25
CA SER A 25 -15.68 12.55 -0.60
C SER A 25 -16.91 13.22 -0.01
N PRO A 26 -18.13 12.68 -0.22
CA PRO A 26 -19.32 13.27 0.37
C PRO A 26 -19.11 13.39 1.88
N VAL A 27 -19.32 14.60 2.39
CA VAL A 27 -19.29 14.89 3.82
C VAL A 27 -20.29 13.94 4.47
N GLN A 28 -19.79 13.02 5.29
CA GLN A 28 -20.66 12.13 6.05
C GLN A 28 -21.64 12.99 6.86
N PRO A 29 -22.95 12.67 6.85
CA PRO A 29 -23.91 13.42 7.67
C PRO A 29 -23.43 13.38 9.12
N PRO A 30 -23.60 14.49 9.87
CA PRO A 30 -23.22 14.52 11.28
C PRO A 30 -23.96 13.39 12.02
N PRO A 31 -23.33 12.77 13.03
CA PRO A 31 -23.99 11.74 13.82
C PRO A 31 -25.29 12.33 14.39
N VAL A 32 -26.37 11.57 14.30
CA VAL A 32 -27.68 11.94 14.88
C VAL A 32 -27.46 12.23 16.36
N THR A 33 -27.63 13.48 16.77
CA THR A 33 -27.66 13.85 18.19
C THR A 33 -28.90 13.20 18.79
N VAL A 34 -28.71 12.19 19.63
CA VAL A 34 -29.81 11.62 20.42
C VAL A 34 -30.27 12.72 21.37
N ASN A 35 -31.51 13.20 21.23
CA ASN A 35 -32.12 14.14 22.17
C ASN A 35 -32.44 13.41 23.48
N ILE A 36 -31.40 13.10 24.26
CA ILE A 36 -31.55 12.69 25.65
C ILE A 36 -31.65 14.00 26.44
N GLU A 37 -32.86 14.34 26.91
CA GLU A 37 -33.00 15.43 27.88
C GLU A 37 -32.12 15.09 29.10
N PRO A 38 -31.24 16.00 29.53
CA PRO A 38 -30.42 15.79 30.72
C PRO A 38 -31.32 15.49 31.91
N THR A 39 -31.10 14.37 32.58
CA THR A 39 -31.87 13.96 33.75
C THR A 39 -31.93 15.11 34.75
N LYS A 40 -33.14 15.53 35.15
CA LYS A 40 -33.33 16.65 36.06
C LYS A 40 -32.62 16.35 37.37
N LYS A 41 -31.91 17.35 37.91
CA LYS A 41 -31.11 17.27 39.14
C LYS A 41 -31.86 16.64 40.34
N GLU A 42 -33.18 16.80 40.45
CA GLU A 42 -34.01 16.15 41.49
C GLU A 42 -34.10 14.62 41.40
N ASP A 43 -33.89 14.01 40.22
CA ASP A 43 -33.92 12.55 40.03
C ASP A 43 -32.52 11.91 40.18
N ARG A 44 -31.49 12.75 40.37
CA ARG A 44 -30.12 12.29 40.61
C ARG A 44 -30.01 11.73 42.03
N GLN A 45 -30.13 10.41 42.15
CA GLN A 45 -29.91 9.72 43.41
C GLN A 45 -28.41 9.77 43.78
N GLU A 46 -28.06 10.65 44.71
CA GLU A 46 -26.70 10.77 45.21
C GLU A 46 -26.38 9.60 46.15
N TYR A 47 -25.38 8.79 45.79
CA TYR A 47 -24.98 7.64 46.57
C TYR A 47 -24.17 8.09 47.80
N VAL A 48 -24.80 8.07 48.97
CA VAL A 48 -24.21 8.52 50.26
C VAL A 48 -23.43 7.39 50.98
N GLY A 49 -23.26 6.24 50.33
CA GLY A 49 -22.55 5.10 50.91
C GLY A 49 -21.03 5.28 50.90
N PRO A 50 -20.29 4.75 51.90
CA PRO A 50 -18.83 4.65 51.79
C PRO A 50 -18.45 3.82 50.56
N PRO A 51 -17.36 4.14 49.84
CA PRO A 51 -16.93 3.35 48.69
C PRO A 51 -16.54 1.95 49.15
N VAL A 52 -17.39 0.96 48.88
CA VAL A 52 -17.09 -0.45 49.11
C VAL A 52 -16.22 -0.92 47.94
N ILE A 53 -14.90 -0.97 48.15
CA ILE A 53 -13.99 -1.64 47.22
C ILE A 53 -14.23 -3.14 47.41
N VAL A 54 -15.10 -3.73 46.60
CA VAL A 54 -15.20 -5.19 46.46
C VAL A 54 -14.00 -5.63 45.63
N PRO A 55 -13.03 -6.39 46.18
CA PRO A 55 -11.97 -6.97 45.38
C PRO A 55 -12.60 -8.02 44.47
N GLY A 56 -12.81 -7.66 43.21
CA GLY A 56 -13.22 -8.61 42.17
C GLY A 56 -12.14 -9.68 41.98
N PRO A 57 -12.49 -10.92 41.61
CA PRO A 57 -11.50 -11.91 41.21
C PRO A 57 -10.61 -11.35 40.09
N PRO A 58 -9.30 -11.64 40.07
CA PRO A 58 -8.45 -11.20 38.97
C PRO A 58 -9.01 -11.70 37.64
N PRO A 59 -8.94 -10.89 36.55
CA PRO A 59 -9.39 -11.32 35.24
C PRO A 59 -8.61 -12.59 34.82
N PRO A 60 -9.28 -13.55 34.15
CA PRO A 60 -8.60 -14.75 33.67
C PRO A 60 -7.42 -14.37 32.75
N PRO A 61 -6.34 -15.17 32.72
CA PRO A 61 -5.22 -14.93 31.83
C PRO A 61 -5.69 -14.80 30.38
N ALA A 62 -5.24 -13.76 29.68
CA ALA A 62 -5.56 -13.59 28.27
C ALA A 62 -5.04 -14.81 27.46
N PRO A 63 -5.80 -15.29 26.47
CA PRO A 63 -5.33 -16.38 25.61
C PRO A 63 -4.04 -15.97 24.87
N PRO A 64 -3.16 -16.93 24.54
CA PRO A 64 -1.93 -16.65 23.81
C PRO A 64 -2.23 -15.92 22.50
N ALA A 65 -1.51 -14.83 22.24
CA ALA A 65 -1.64 -14.11 20.97
C ALA A 65 -1.29 -15.04 19.80
N PRO A 66 -2.02 -14.98 18.67
CA PRO A 66 -1.70 -15.79 17.50
C PRO A 66 -0.29 -15.47 16.97
N PRO A 67 0.44 -16.47 16.44
CA PRO A 67 1.75 -16.24 15.86
C PRO A 67 1.62 -15.26 14.69
N ARG A 68 2.27 -14.10 14.82
CA ARG A 68 2.34 -13.11 13.74
C ARG A 68 3.21 -13.71 12.62
N PRO A 69 2.73 -13.77 11.36
CA PRO A 69 3.58 -14.21 10.26
C PRO A 69 4.77 -13.24 10.17
N SER A 70 5.98 -13.75 10.37
CA SER A 70 7.20 -12.96 10.25
C SER A 70 7.37 -12.56 8.77
N VAL A 71 7.15 -11.28 8.48
CA VAL A 71 7.48 -10.71 7.19
C VAL A 71 8.91 -10.22 7.27
N ILE A 72 9.83 -10.87 6.56
CA ILE A 72 11.23 -10.48 6.53
C ILE A 72 11.38 -9.29 5.59
N THR A 73 11.92 -8.19 6.10
CA THR A 73 12.25 -6.97 5.34
C THR A 73 13.72 -6.90 4.93
N ASN A 74 14.61 -7.63 5.61
CA ASN A 74 16.02 -7.71 5.26
C ASN A 74 16.30 -9.03 4.53
N VAL A 75 16.34 -8.97 3.21
CA VAL A 75 16.56 -10.14 2.35
C VAL A 75 17.93 -10.07 1.67
N ASP A 76 18.61 -11.21 1.66
CA ASP A 76 19.85 -11.42 0.94
C ASP A 76 19.57 -12.09 -0.42
N TRP A 77 20.35 -11.73 -1.44
CA TRP A 77 20.06 -12.09 -2.83
C TRP A 77 21.14 -13.00 -3.40
N ALA A 78 20.76 -14.20 -3.83
CA ALA A 78 21.59 -15.00 -4.73
C ALA A 78 21.54 -14.43 -6.16
N ARG A 79 20.35 -13.99 -6.59
CA ARG A 79 20.14 -13.28 -7.87
C ARG A 79 19.11 -12.19 -7.67
N ARG A 80 19.52 -10.94 -7.89
CA ARG A 80 18.63 -9.78 -7.78
C ARG A 80 17.56 -9.80 -8.88
N PRO A 81 16.35 -9.31 -8.60
CA PRO A 81 15.33 -9.10 -9.62
C PRO A 81 15.83 -8.02 -10.59
N THR A 82 15.96 -8.39 -11.86
CA THR A 82 16.12 -7.45 -12.97
C THR A 82 14.77 -7.26 -13.61
N ALA A 83 14.31 -6.01 -13.69
CA ALA A 83 13.02 -5.69 -14.29
C ALA A 83 13.19 -4.52 -15.26
N ASP A 84 12.69 -4.69 -16.47
CA ASP A 84 12.69 -3.64 -17.48
C ASP A 84 11.79 -2.48 -17.08
N PHE A 85 12.20 -1.28 -17.50
CA PHE A 85 11.44 -0.07 -17.23
C PHE A 85 10.09 -0.11 -17.98
N PRO A 86 8.95 0.06 -17.30
CA PRO A 86 7.64 -0.10 -17.94
C PRO A 86 7.39 1.00 -18.97
N GLU A 87 6.99 0.61 -20.19
CA GLU A 87 6.70 1.52 -21.31
C GLU A 87 5.67 2.59 -20.92
N ARG A 88 4.63 2.22 -20.16
CA ARG A 88 3.62 3.15 -19.65
C ARG A 88 4.23 4.29 -18.80
N ALA A 89 5.28 4.02 -18.03
CA ALA A 89 5.96 5.05 -17.25
C ALA A 89 6.80 5.96 -18.16
N GLN A 90 7.46 5.39 -19.18
CA GLN A 90 8.22 6.15 -20.18
C GLN A 90 7.32 7.11 -20.96
N SER A 91 6.18 6.63 -21.46
CA SER A 91 5.21 7.47 -22.19
C SER A 91 4.60 8.58 -21.34
N ARG A 92 4.68 8.47 -20.01
CA ARG A 92 4.20 9.48 -19.06
C ARG A 92 5.31 10.43 -18.58
N GLY A 93 6.53 10.31 -19.09
CA GLY A 93 7.67 11.11 -18.67
C GLY A 93 8.14 10.82 -17.24
N ILE A 94 7.86 9.61 -16.72
CA ILE A 94 8.34 9.20 -15.40
C ILE A 94 9.72 8.59 -15.58
N GLU A 95 10.73 9.20 -14.94
CA GLU A 95 12.15 8.79 -15.07
C GLU A 95 12.57 7.79 -13.98
N ALA A 96 11.85 7.77 -12.85
CA ALA A 96 12.15 6.92 -11.71
C ALA A 96 10.87 6.43 -11.03
N GLY A 97 10.96 5.26 -10.43
CA GLY A 97 9.86 4.70 -9.65
C GLY A 97 10.31 3.55 -8.77
N SER A 98 9.40 3.07 -7.93
CA SER A 98 9.63 1.92 -7.08
C SER A 98 8.37 1.09 -6.93
N ALA A 99 8.56 -0.21 -6.75
CA ALA A 99 7.48 -1.13 -6.43
C ALA A 99 7.91 -2.03 -5.27
N THR A 100 7.08 -2.07 -4.23
CA THR A 100 7.25 -2.98 -3.10
C THR A 100 6.44 -4.23 -3.35
N LEU A 101 7.11 -5.37 -3.30
CA LEU A 101 6.53 -6.70 -3.45
C LEU A 101 6.61 -7.45 -2.13
N VAL A 102 5.63 -8.33 -1.91
CA VAL A 102 5.70 -9.40 -0.92
C VAL A 102 5.62 -10.73 -1.65
N CYS A 103 6.62 -11.59 -1.47
CA CYS A 103 6.68 -12.90 -2.09
C CYS A 103 6.84 -13.98 -1.03
N THR A 104 6.36 -15.18 -1.33
CA THR A 104 6.66 -16.39 -0.56
C THR A 104 8.00 -16.96 -1.02
N VAL A 105 8.85 -17.31 -0.06
CA VAL A 105 10.17 -17.90 -0.35
C VAL A 105 10.02 -19.41 -0.42
N ALA A 106 10.26 -19.99 -1.60
CA ALA A 106 10.27 -21.44 -1.78
C ALA A 106 11.55 -22.06 -1.20
N PRO A 107 11.56 -23.37 -0.85
CA PRO A 107 12.73 -24.05 -0.27
C PRO A 107 13.99 -24.01 -1.16
N ASN A 108 13.82 -23.84 -2.47
CA ASN A 108 14.90 -23.67 -3.44
C ASN A 108 15.38 -22.21 -3.59
N GLY A 109 14.91 -21.30 -2.73
CA GLY A 109 15.20 -19.86 -2.80
C GLY A 109 14.46 -19.10 -3.91
N ALA A 110 13.52 -19.72 -4.63
CA ALA A 110 12.72 -19.03 -5.63
C ALA A 110 11.64 -18.15 -4.99
N ALA A 111 11.42 -16.96 -5.55
CA ALA A 111 10.27 -16.14 -5.19
C ALA A 111 9.00 -16.70 -5.86
N GLN A 112 8.00 -17.04 -5.05
CA GLN A 112 6.69 -17.54 -5.48
C GLN A 112 5.56 -16.70 -4.87
N ASN A 113 4.36 -16.75 -5.45
CA ASN A 113 3.18 -16.03 -4.94
C ASN A 113 3.48 -14.56 -4.60
N CYS A 114 4.11 -13.85 -5.55
CA CYS A 114 4.46 -12.45 -5.39
C CYS A 114 3.24 -11.55 -5.59
N GLU A 115 3.03 -10.64 -4.64
CA GLU A 115 1.96 -9.66 -4.64
C GLU A 115 2.55 -8.24 -4.57
N VAL A 116 1.90 -7.30 -5.26
CA VAL A 116 2.29 -5.88 -5.21
C VAL A 116 1.63 -5.25 -3.98
N VAL A 117 2.45 -4.81 -3.03
CA VAL A 117 1.99 -4.10 -1.83
C VAL A 117 1.85 -2.62 -2.11
N SER A 118 2.80 -2.06 -2.85
CA SER A 118 2.83 -0.63 -3.16
C SER A 118 3.57 -0.41 -4.46
N GLU A 119 3.13 0.61 -5.19
CA GLU A 119 3.79 1.11 -6.39
C GLU A 119 3.80 2.63 -6.32
N ASP A 120 4.96 3.23 -6.62
CA ASP A 120 5.17 4.66 -6.65
C ASP A 120 5.98 5.07 -7.88
N PRO A 121 5.47 5.96 -8.76
CA PRO A 121 4.09 6.47 -8.82
C PRO A 121 3.04 5.39 -9.09
N ALA A 122 1.89 5.47 -8.41
CA ALA A 122 0.81 4.50 -8.56
C ALA A 122 0.25 4.49 -10.01
N GLY A 123 0.07 3.29 -10.57
CA GLY A 123 -0.53 3.10 -11.90
C GLY A 123 0.42 3.35 -13.08
N ALA A 124 1.72 3.52 -12.83
CA ALA A 124 2.74 3.68 -13.87
C ALA A 124 3.19 2.35 -14.50
N GLY A 125 2.91 1.22 -13.85
CA GLY A 125 3.23 -0.13 -14.29
C GLY A 125 4.46 -0.76 -13.63
N PHE A 126 5.05 -0.14 -12.60
CA PHE A 126 6.25 -0.66 -11.92
C PHE A 126 5.97 -1.97 -11.17
N GLY A 127 4.78 -2.16 -10.61
CA GLY A 127 4.38 -3.39 -9.94
C GLY A 127 4.38 -4.57 -10.89
N GLN A 128 3.80 -4.40 -12.09
CA GLN A 128 3.80 -5.44 -13.13
C GLN A 128 5.21 -5.74 -13.64
N ALA A 129 6.05 -4.71 -13.83
CA ALA A 129 7.45 -4.90 -14.17
C ALA A 129 8.22 -5.65 -13.09
N ALA A 130 8.02 -5.27 -11.82
CA ALA A 130 8.65 -5.90 -10.68
C ALA A 130 8.22 -7.37 -10.54
N LEU A 131 6.94 -7.69 -10.78
CA LEU A 131 6.46 -9.07 -10.79
C LEU A 131 7.14 -9.92 -11.87
N ARG A 132 7.41 -9.36 -13.06
CA ARG A 132 8.17 -10.07 -14.11
C ARG A 132 9.60 -10.35 -13.65
N GLY A 133 10.29 -9.35 -13.10
CA GLY A 133 11.66 -9.51 -12.59
C GLY A 133 11.75 -10.46 -11.40
N ALA A 134 10.73 -10.49 -10.54
CA ALA A 134 10.67 -11.38 -9.38
C ALA A 134 10.67 -12.87 -9.78
N ARG A 135 10.14 -13.23 -10.96
CA ARG A 135 10.17 -14.63 -11.44
C ARG A 135 11.60 -15.16 -11.63
N GLN A 136 12.51 -14.29 -12.04
CA GLN A 136 13.92 -14.62 -12.26
C GLN A 136 14.77 -14.42 -11.00
N ALA A 137 14.25 -13.74 -9.98
CA ALA A 137 14.96 -13.48 -8.74
C ALA A 137 15.14 -14.75 -7.90
N ARG A 138 16.23 -14.78 -7.14
CA ARG A 138 16.55 -15.87 -6.21
C ARG A 138 17.09 -15.29 -4.91
N PHE A 139 16.51 -15.73 -3.81
CA PHE A 139 16.98 -15.42 -2.46
C PHE A 139 18.22 -16.25 -2.12
N ALA A 140 19.08 -15.70 -1.27
CA ALA A 140 20.22 -16.45 -0.75
C ALA A 140 19.75 -17.54 0.23
N PRO A 141 20.45 -18.68 0.33
CA PRO A 141 20.13 -19.73 1.29
C PRO A 141 20.06 -19.21 2.73
N SER A 142 20.95 -18.28 3.11
CA SER A 142 20.95 -17.62 4.43
C SER A 142 19.64 -16.89 4.77
N THR A 143 18.94 -16.37 3.76
CA THR A 143 17.60 -15.80 3.92
C THR A 143 16.57 -16.91 4.15
N VAL A 144 16.72 -18.06 3.50
CA VAL A 144 15.84 -19.24 3.68
C VAL A 144 16.09 -19.94 5.03
N ASP A 145 17.31 -19.93 5.57
CA ASP A 145 17.62 -20.51 6.88
C ASP A 145 17.11 -19.65 8.05
N GLY A 146 16.93 -18.33 7.83
CA GLY A 146 16.33 -17.40 8.81
C GLY A 146 14.82 -17.18 8.64
N VAL A 147 14.25 -17.59 7.52
CA VAL A 147 12.81 -17.55 7.21
C VAL A 147 12.31 -18.98 7.32
N ALA A 148 11.40 -19.30 8.24
CA ALA A 148 10.75 -20.62 8.21
C ALA A 148 10.33 -20.95 6.77
N GLN A 149 10.89 -22.00 6.15
CA GLN A 149 10.68 -22.34 4.73
C GLN A 149 9.20 -22.12 4.36
N GLY A 150 8.93 -21.23 3.40
CA GLY A 150 7.56 -20.76 3.10
C GLY A 150 7.14 -19.44 3.75
N GLY A 151 8.05 -18.72 4.40
CA GLY A 151 7.78 -17.39 4.93
C GLY A 151 7.70 -16.30 3.86
N ARG A 152 7.15 -15.15 4.25
CA ARG A 152 6.93 -14.00 3.35
C ARG A 152 8.11 -13.03 3.42
N ALA A 153 8.68 -12.72 2.27
CA ALA A 153 9.73 -11.74 2.08
C ALA A 153 9.15 -10.47 1.45
N ARG A 154 9.40 -9.32 2.07
CA ARG A 154 9.05 -7.99 1.55
C ARG A 154 10.30 -7.30 1.02
N PHE A 155 10.26 -6.85 -0.22
CA PHE A 155 11.37 -6.10 -0.82
C PHE A 155 10.88 -5.02 -1.79
N THR A 156 11.71 -4.01 -2.01
CA THR A 156 11.41 -2.91 -2.93
C THR A 156 12.34 -2.96 -4.14
N VAL A 157 11.75 -3.02 -5.32
CA VAL A 157 12.45 -2.89 -6.61
C VAL A 157 12.44 -1.42 -6.99
N ARG A 158 13.62 -0.88 -7.31
CA ARG A 158 13.79 0.50 -7.76
C ARG A 158 14.08 0.52 -9.25
N PHE A 159 13.42 1.42 -9.96
CA PHE A 159 13.54 1.60 -11.40
C PHE A 159 14.11 2.97 -11.69
N ARG A 160 15.00 3.04 -12.67
CA ARG A 160 15.50 4.28 -13.25
C ARG A 160 15.58 4.12 -14.75
N LEU A 161 15.10 5.13 -15.46
CA LEU A 161 15.34 5.30 -16.88
C LEU A 161 16.83 5.64 -17.04
N GLN A 162 17.53 4.87 -17.86
CA GLN A 162 18.93 5.12 -18.21
C GLN A 162 19.00 5.94 -19.48
#